data_AF-A0A5T2E367-F1
#
_entry.id   AF-A0A5T2E367-F1
#
_cell.length_a   1.000
_cell.length_b   1.000
_cell.length_c   1.000
_cell.angle_alpha   90.00
_cell.angle_beta   90.00
_cell.angle_gamma   90.00
#
_symmetry.space_group_name_H-M   'P 1'
#
loop_
_entity.id
_entity.type
_entity.pdbx_description
1 polymer ?
#
loop_
_entity_poly.entity_id
_entity_poly.type
_entity_poly.pdbx_seq_one_letter_code
_entity_poly.pdbx_strand_id
1 'polypeptide(L)'
;GGRAQTIYVFSDPLCPHCREIEPTLEALTRDYNVVIFPVTLVGKQSTTEAVAPVLCAAPQKRAQLWQSLFKADGVLSLSAAEADSPAQVSCTDGEHALAINDRAFDYYQLPGTPQLIADDGRDIPFSALTSDDALARFMNAPIKEPGNDHR
;
A
#
# COMPACT_ATOMS: atom_id res chain seq x y z
N GLY A 1 9.09 25.59 1.67
CA GLY A 1 8.22 24.50 2.14
C GLY A 1 9.01 23.22 2.05
N GLY A 2 9.04 22.41 3.11
CA GLY A 2 9.70 21.11 3.10
C GLY A 2 8.97 20.14 2.17
N ARG A 3 9.70 19.16 1.60
CA ARG A 3 9.09 18.05 0.86
C ARG A 3 8.24 17.23 1.83
N ALA A 4 7.01 16.88 1.44
CA ALA A 4 6.19 15.95 2.21
C ALA A 4 6.92 14.61 2.35
N GLN A 5 7.03 14.10 3.58
CA GLN A 5 7.65 12.80 3.85
C GLN A 5 6.81 11.68 3.23
N THR A 6 7.47 10.63 2.77
CA THR A 6 6.78 9.48 2.15
C THR A 6 6.60 8.35 3.16
N ILE A 7 5.43 7.72 3.12
CA ILE A 7 5.12 6.46 3.80
C ILE A 7 4.90 5.40 2.71
N TYR A 8 5.78 4.41 2.66
CA TYR A 8 5.63 3.25 1.78
C TYR A 8 4.85 2.15 2.52
N VAL A 9 3.85 1.58 1.87
CA VAL A 9 2.97 0.58 2.49
C VAL A 9 2.90 -0.67 1.63
N PHE A 10 3.30 -1.81 2.15
CA PHE A 10 2.98 -3.10 1.53
C PHE A 10 1.67 -3.62 2.11
N SER A 11 0.67 -3.84 1.26
CA SER A 11 -0.70 -4.12 1.71
C SER A 11 -1.39 -5.17 0.83
N ASP A 12 -2.16 -6.05 1.46
CA ASP A 12 -3.05 -7.00 0.77
C ASP A 12 -4.51 -6.61 1.10
N PRO A 13 -5.37 -6.30 0.11
CA PRO A 13 -6.76 -5.90 0.36
C PRO A 13 -7.61 -7.00 1.00
N LEU A 14 -7.17 -8.26 1.01
CA LEU A 14 -7.84 -9.36 1.71
C LEU A 14 -7.27 -9.64 3.11
N CYS A 15 -6.22 -8.93 3.53
CA CYS A 15 -5.71 -8.99 4.90
C CYS A 15 -6.61 -8.18 5.87
N PRO A 16 -7.12 -8.78 6.97
CA PRO A 16 -7.97 -8.07 7.94
C PRO A 16 -7.31 -6.81 8.51
N HIS A 17 -6.05 -6.88 8.92
CA HIS A 17 -5.34 -5.72 9.47
C HIS A 17 -5.09 -4.63 8.42
N CYS A 18 -4.87 -4.99 7.15
CA CYS A 18 -4.80 -4.01 6.06
C CYS A 18 -6.12 -3.25 5.90
N ARG A 19 -7.26 -3.95 6.04
CA ARG A 19 -8.59 -3.33 5.99
C ARG A 19 -8.84 -2.40 7.17
N GLU A 20 -8.38 -2.79 8.36
CA GLU A 20 -8.52 -1.97 9.58
C GLU A 20 -7.79 -0.63 9.47
N ILE A 21 -6.57 -0.61 8.90
CA ILE A 21 -5.75 0.60 8.85
C ILE A 21 -5.99 1.47 7.60
N GLU A 22 -6.66 0.97 6.57
CA GLU A 22 -6.85 1.74 5.33
C GLU A 22 -7.48 3.12 5.54
N PRO A 23 -8.56 3.29 6.33
CA PRO A 23 -9.09 4.61 6.60
C PRO A 23 -8.06 5.58 7.22
N THR A 24 -7.12 5.06 8.02
CA THR A 24 -6.00 5.83 8.55
C THR A 24 -5.03 6.23 7.44
N LEU A 25 -4.65 5.30 6.55
CA LEU A 25 -3.76 5.60 5.42
C LEU A 25 -4.35 6.66 4.48
N GLU A 26 -5.65 6.59 4.18
CA GLU A 26 -6.36 7.59 3.41
C GLU A 26 -6.28 8.98 4.08
N ALA A 27 -6.54 9.06 5.38
CA ALA A 27 -6.46 10.32 6.12
C ALA A 27 -5.05 10.94 6.12
N LEU A 28 -4.00 10.09 6.16
CA LEU A 28 -2.59 10.53 6.16
C LEU A 28 -2.17 11.17 4.83
N THR A 29 -2.88 10.92 3.73
CA THR A 29 -2.57 11.56 2.43
C THR A 29 -2.67 13.08 2.44
N ARG A 30 -3.33 13.67 3.45
CA ARG A 30 -3.39 15.12 3.68
C ARG A 30 -2.01 15.72 3.97
N ASP A 31 -1.19 15.00 4.74
CA ASP A 31 0.06 15.53 5.28
C ASP A 31 1.30 14.78 4.75
N TYR A 32 1.12 13.53 4.31
CA TYR A 32 2.19 12.64 3.85
C TYR A 32 1.92 12.13 2.44
N ASN A 33 2.99 11.80 1.72
CA ASN A 33 2.88 11.05 0.49
C ASN A 33 2.74 9.56 0.81
N VAL A 34 1.57 8.96 0.67
CA VAL A 34 1.35 7.54 0.92
C VAL A 34 1.46 6.76 -0.39
N VAL A 35 2.41 5.84 -0.47
CA VAL A 35 2.66 5.01 -1.65
C VAL A 35 2.38 3.56 -1.29
N ILE A 36 1.36 2.98 -1.91
CA ILE A 36 0.94 1.60 -1.64
C ILE A 36 1.54 0.67 -2.69
N PHE A 37 2.18 -0.40 -2.21
CA PHE A 37 2.64 -1.56 -2.96
C PHE A 37 1.72 -2.74 -2.63
N PRO A 38 0.73 -3.04 -3.49
CA PRO A 38 -0.10 -4.21 -3.27
C PRO A 38 0.73 -5.50 -3.30
N VAL A 39 0.40 -6.46 -2.44
CA VAL A 39 1.01 -7.81 -2.42
C VAL A 39 -0.06 -8.88 -2.26
N THR A 40 0.26 -10.11 -2.63
CA THR A 40 -0.67 -11.27 -2.64
C THR A 40 -0.51 -12.19 -1.43
N LEU A 41 0.05 -11.67 -0.33
CA LEU A 41 0.45 -12.48 0.83
C LEU A 41 -0.69 -13.31 1.44
N VAL A 42 -1.88 -12.73 1.59
CA VAL A 42 -3.06 -13.35 2.22
C VAL A 42 -4.03 -13.87 1.17
N GLY A 43 -4.45 -13.01 0.24
CA GLY A 43 -5.54 -13.32 -0.70
C GLY A 43 -5.11 -14.06 -1.96
N LYS A 44 -3.81 -14.20 -2.22
CA LYS A 44 -3.25 -14.95 -3.36
C LYS A 44 -3.91 -14.54 -4.68
N GLN A 45 -4.44 -15.50 -5.42
CA GLN A 45 -5.08 -15.28 -6.72
C GLN A 45 -6.26 -14.31 -6.65
N SER A 46 -7.05 -14.32 -5.57
CA SER A 46 -8.16 -13.38 -5.41
C SER A 46 -7.68 -11.94 -5.26
N THR A 47 -6.52 -11.73 -4.63
CA THR A 47 -5.88 -10.41 -4.60
C THR A 47 -5.38 -10.02 -5.99
N THR A 48 -4.78 -10.94 -6.75
CA THR A 48 -4.35 -10.69 -8.13
C THR A 48 -5.50 -10.20 -9.01
N GLU A 49 -6.63 -10.92 -8.99
CA GLU A 49 -7.81 -10.59 -9.78
C GLU A 49 -8.40 -9.21 -9.43
N ALA A 50 -8.38 -8.85 -8.16
CA ALA A 50 -8.88 -7.56 -7.68
C ALA A 50 -7.92 -6.39 -7.98
N VAL A 51 -6.61 -6.61 -7.85
CA VAL A 51 -5.60 -5.54 -7.86
C VAL A 51 -4.99 -5.31 -9.23
N ALA A 52 -4.83 -6.34 -10.07
CA ALA A 52 -4.24 -6.17 -11.39
C ALA A 52 -4.94 -5.08 -12.23
N PRO A 53 -6.28 -4.97 -12.26
CA PRO A 53 -6.97 -3.86 -12.94
C PRO A 53 -6.64 -2.48 -12.35
N VAL A 54 -6.42 -2.38 -11.03
CA VAL A 54 -6.03 -1.14 -10.35
C VAL A 54 -4.66 -0.69 -10.83
N LEU A 55 -3.69 -1.60 -10.88
CA LEU A 55 -2.33 -1.31 -11.35
C LEU A 55 -2.27 -1.03 -12.86
N CYS A 56 -3.20 -1.63 -13.62
CA CYS A 56 -3.38 -1.38 -15.04
C CYS A 56 -3.87 0.04 -15.35
N ALA A 57 -4.70 0.60 -14.47
CA ALA A 57 -5.36 1.87 -14.72
C ALA A 57 -4.36 3.02 -14.82
N ALA A 58 -4.79 4.11 -15.46
CA ALA A 58 -4.05 5.37 -15.47
C ALA A 58 -3.71 5.80 -14.02
N PRO A 59 -2.50 6.32 -13.74
CA PRO A 59 -2.05 6.65 -12.39
C PRO A 59 -3.04 7.45 -11.55
N GLN A 60 -3.76 8.39 -12.16
CA GLN A 60 -4.72 9.28 -11.49
C GLN A 60 -5.99 8.55 -11.01
N LYS A 61 -6.32 7.39 -11.59
CA LYS A 61 -7.48 6.57 -11.21
C LYS A 61 -7.16 5.54 -10.13
N ARG A 62 -5.87 5.21 -9.91
CA ARG A 62 -5.45 4.08 -9.09
C ARG A 62 -5.87 4.20 -7.63
N ALA A 63 -5.71 5.38 -7.03
CA ALA A 63 -6.08 5.60 -5.62
C ALA A 63 -7.58 5.35 -5.37
N GLN A 64 -8.46 5.91 -6.20
CA GLN A 64 -9.90 5.69 -6.10
C GLN A 64 -10.29 4.22 -6.30
N LEU A 65 -9.68 3.54 -7.28
CA LEU A 65 -9.93 2.13 -7.54
C LEU A 65 -9.42 1.25 -6.39
N TRP A 66 -8.25 1.56 -5.83
CA TRP A 66 -7.72 0.87 -4.65
C TRP A 66 -8.67 0.98 -3.46
N GLN A 67 -9.11 2.20 -3.11
CA GLN A 67 -10.06 2.43 -2.01
C GLN A 67 -11.36 1.65 -2.18
N SER A 68 -11.81 1.45 -3.42
CA SER A 68 -13.04 0.69 -3.70
C SER A 68 -12.96 -0.78 -3.27
N LEU A 69 -11.75 -1.36 -3.17
CA LEU A 69 -11.52 -2.75 -2.73
C LEU A 69 -11.89 -2.99 -1.25
N PHE A 70 -11.97 -1.92 -0.46
CA PHE A 70 -12.18 -1.97 0.99
C PHE A 70 -13.63 -1.70 1.41
N LYS A 71 -14.50 -1.32 0.47
CA LYS A 71 -15.92 -1.05 0.75
C LYS A 71 -16.70 -2.36 0.98
N ALA A 72 -17.63 -2.34 1.94
CA ALA A 72 -18.32 -3.52 2.49
C ALA A 72 -19.09 -4.37 1.45
N ASP A 73 -19.40 -3.80 0.29
CA ASP A 73 -20.09 -4.52 -0.78
C ASP A 73 -19.18 -5.43 -1.61
N GLY A 74 -17.86 -5.41 -1.38
CA GLY A 74 -16.84 -6.50 -1.51
C GLY A 74 -16.68 -7.27 -2.82
N VAL A 75 -17.71 -7.31 -3.65
CA VAL A 75 -17.66 -7.65 -5.05
C VAL A 75 -17.51 -6.30 -5.73
N LEU A 76 -16.30 -6.03 -6.23
CA LEU A 76 -16.24 -5.27 -7.46
C LEU A 76 -17.07 -6.05 -8.50
N SER A 77 -18.37 -5.81 -8.52
CA SER A 77 -19.03 -5.70 -9.81
C SER A 77 -18.36 -4.48 -10.41
N LEU A 78 -17.25 -4.71 -11.09
CA LEU A 78 -16.98 -4.03 -12.35
C LEU A 78 -18.18 -4.37 -13.24
N SER A 79 -19.37 -3.84 -12.92
CA SER A 79 -20.46 -3.75 -13.86
C SER A 79 -19.85 -2.89 -14.95
N ALA A 80 -19.38 -3.53 -16.02
CA ALA A 80 -19.72 -3.34 -17.43
C ALA A 80 -20.31 -1.96 -17.83
N ALA A 81 -19.99 -0.90 -17.12
CA ALA A 81 -20.45 0.46 -17.32
C ALA A 81 -19.29 1.32 -17.83
N GLU A 82 -18.40 0.70 -18.61
CA GLU A 82 -17.69 1.23 -19.78
C GLU A 82 -17.37 0.03 -20.72
N ALA A 83 -18.35 -0.88 -20.89
CA ALA A 83 -18.25 -2.02 -21.81
C ALA A 83 -18.53 -1.62 -23.27
N ASP A 84 -18.01 -0.47 -23.70
CA ASP A 84 -17.99 -0.06 -25.11
C ASP A 84 -16.54 0.04 -25.61
N SER A 85 -15.73 -0.93 -25.20
CA SER A 85 -14.41 -1.20 -25.77
C SER A 85 -14.23 -2.72 -25.89
N PRO A 86 -13.88 -3.23 -27.08
CA PRO A 86 -13.79 -4.66 -27.32
C PRO A 86 -12.59 -5.24 -26.57
N ALA A 87 -12.81 -6.44 -26.02
CA ALA A 87 -11.92 -7.26 -25.22
C ALA A 87 -11.75 -6.85 -23.74
N GLN A 88 -12.02 -7.81 -22.85
CA GLN A 88 -11.22 -7.99 -21.63
C GLN A 88 -9.75 -7.91 -22.04
N VAL A 89 -9.14 -6.73 -21.92
CA VAL A 89 -7.70 -6.61 -22.06
C VAL A 89 -7.14 -7.31 -20.84
N SER A 90 -6.62 -8.52 -21.02
CA SER A 90 -5.81 -9.20 -20.01
C SER A 90 -4.70 -8.23 -19.61
N CYS A 91 -4.79 -7.64 -18.41
CA CYS A 91 -3.81 -6.66 -18.00
C CYS A 91 -2.56 -7.31 -17.42
N THR A 92 -1.74 -7.85 -18.31
CA THR A 92 -0.47 -8.49 -17.96
C THR A 92 0.49 -7.53 -17.24
N ASP A 93 0.43 -6.23 -17.55
CA ASP A 93 1.27 -5.22 -16.89
C ASP A 93 0.90 -5.04 -15.42
N GLY A 94 -0.39 -5.13 -15.07
CA GLY A 94 -0.86 -5.07 -13.70
C GLY A 94 -0.43 -6.30 -12.89
N GLU A 95 -0.56 -7.49 -13.48
CA GLU A 95 -0.07 -8.74 -12.89
C GLU A 95 1.45 -8.73 -12.71
N HIS A 96 2.20 -8.24 -13.69
CA HIS A 96 3.65 -8.13 -13.61
C HIS A 96 4.09 -7.12 -12.53
N ALA A 97 3.44 -5.96 -12.46
CA ALA A 97 3.70 -4.99 -11.39
C ALA A 97 3.44 -5.58 -10.00
N LEU A 98 2.36 -6.38 -9.85
CA LEU A 98 2.05 -7.07 -8.61
C LEU A 98 3.12 -8.11 -8.26
N ALA A 99 3.59 -8.90 -9.23
CA ALA A 99 4.67 -9.87 -9.02
C ALA A 99 6.00 -9.21 -8.63
N ILE A 100 6.29 -7.99 -9.14
CA ILE A 100 7.46 -7.20 -8.71
C ILE A 100 7.33 -6.79 -7.24
N ASN A 101 6.14 -6.37 -6.81
CA ASN A 101 5.90 -6.02 -5.41
C ASN A 101 6.05 -7.22 -4.49
N ASP A 102 5.50 -8.39 -4.86
CA ASP A 102 5.66 -9.64 -4.10
C ASP A 102 7.15 -10.02 -3.98
N ARG A 103 7.90 -9.92 -5.09
CA ARG A 103 9.35 -10.17 -5.07
C ARG A 103 10.10 -9.21 -4.16
N ALA A 104 9.72 -7.93 -4.16
CA ALA A 104 10.33 -6.93 -3.29
C ALA A 104 10.01 -7.24 -1.82
N PHE A 105 8.76 -7.58 -1.51
CA PHE A 105 8.31 -7.97 -0.18
C PHE A 105 9.13 -9.15 0.36
N ASP A 106 9.30 -10.19 -0.45
CA ASP A 106 10.12 -11.36 -0.12
C ASP A 106 11.60 -11.00 0.02
N TYR A 107 12.14 -10.21 -0.91
CA TYR A 107 13.56 -9.83 -0.90
C TYR A 107 13.94 -9.04 0.36
N TYR A 108 13.07 -8.12 0.79
CA TYR A 108 13.27 -7.35 2.02
C TYR A 108 12.94 -8.14 3.29
N GLN A 109 12.47 -9.38 3.18
CA GLN A 109 12.10 -10.24 4.32
C GLN A 109 11.08 -9.56 5.24
N LEU A 110 10.12 -8.85 4.65
CA LEU A 110 9.11 -8.13 5.42
C LEU A 110 8.24 -9.12 6.19
N PRO A 111 7.93 -8.84 7.48
CA PRO A 111 7.36 -9.84 8.38
C PRO A 111 5.89 -10.17 8.12
N GLY A 112 5.16 -9.31 7.39
CA GLY A 112 3.74 -9.49 7.12
C GLY A 112 3.10 -8.24 6.51
N THR A 113 1.79 -8.30 6.34
CA THR A 113 0.98 -7.14 5.91
C THR A 113 0.00 -6.71 7.02
N PRO A 114 -0.26 -5.41 7.18
CA PRO A 114 0.40 -4.31 6.47
C PRO A 114 1.81 -4.05 7.02
N GLN A 115 2.74 -3.72 6.12
CA GLN A 115 4.08 -3.22 6.49
C GLN A 115 4.18 -1.75 6.09
N LEU A 116 4.61 -0.89 7.01
CA LEU A 116 4.77 0.54 6.76
C LEU A 116 6.24 0.93 6.95
N ILE A 117 6.80 1.67 5.99
CA ILE A 117 8.20 2.06 5.96
C ILE A 117 8.27 3.57 5.67
N ALA A 118 8.98 4.32 6.50
CA ALA A 118 9.24 5.74 6.30
C ALA A 118 10.24 5.98 5.15
N ASP A 119 10.33 7.20 4.66
CA ASP A 119 11.27 7.56 3.57
C ASP A 119 12.74 7.47 3.95
N ASP A 120 13.05 7.40 5.24
CA ASP A 120 14.37 7.10 5.79
C ASP A 120 14.66 5.59 5.95
N GLY A 121 13.71 4.73 5.57
CA GLY A 121 13.83 3.27 5.58
C GLY A 121 13.48 2.60 6.90
N ARG A 122 13.07 3.34 7.95
CA ARG A 122 12.62 2.74 9.21
C ARG A 122 11.21 2.19 9.10
N ASP A 123 10.96 1.07 9.76
CA ASP A 123 9.62 0.53 9.94
C ASP A 123 8.80 1.44 10.86
N ILE A 124 7.61 1.85 10.40
CA ILE A 124 6.67 2.64 11.18
C ILE A 124 5.85 1.67 12.06
N PRO A 125 6.00 1.71 13.40
CA PRO A 125 5.22 0.83 14.26
C PRO A 125 3.77 1.28 14.30
N PHE A 126 2.82 0.35 14.47
CA PHE A 126 1.39 0.69 14.61
C PHE A 126 1.10 1.65 15.75
N SER A 127 1.92 1.64 16.82
CA SER A 127 1.82 2.62 17.91
C SER A 127 2.08 4.06 17.47
N ALA A 128 2.77 4.28 16.34
CA ALA A 128 2.93 5.61 15.75
C ALA A 128 1.66 6.06 14.99
N LEU A 129 0.79 5.13 14.58
CA LEU A 129 -0.44 5.44 13.84
C LEU A 129 -1.63 5.80 14.75
N THR A 130 -1.44 5.85 16.07
CA THR A 130 -2.53 6.12 17.03
C THR A 130 -2.98 7.58 17.04
N SER A 131 -2.14 8.50 16.57
CA SER A 131 -2.46 9.92 16.41
C SER A 131 -1.47 10.65 15.50
N ASP A 132 -1.90 11.77 14.91
CA ASP A 132 -1.05 12.63 14.07
C ASP A 132 0.24 13.05 14.80
N ASP A 133 0.13 13.38 16.10
CA ASP A 133 1.28 13.72 16.96
C ASP A 133 2.25 12.55 17.14
N ALA A 134 1.75 11.33 17.34
CA ALA A 134 2.59 10.15 17.51
C ALA A 134 3.38 9.83 16.23
N LEU A 135 2.70 9.93 15.08
CA LEU A 135 3.33 9.73 13.78
C LEU A 135 4.35 10.83 13.50
N ALA A 136 4.00 12.10 13.72
CA ALA A 136 4.92 13.21 13.52
C ALA A 136 6.17 13.09 14.42
N ARG A 137 6.02 12.64 15.66
CA ARG A 137 7.18 12.35 16.54
C ARG A 137 8.08 11.25 15.98
N PHE A 138 7.50 10.18 15.43
CA PHE A 138 8.27 9.11 14.79
C PHE A 138 9.00 9.61 13.53
N MET A 139 8.28 10.31 12.65
CA MET A 139 8.78 10.78 11.35
C MET A 139 9.88 11.84 11.50
N ASN A 140 9.87 12.63 12.58
CA ASN A 140 10.88 13.64 12.87
C ASN A 140 12.00 13.14 13.81
N ALA A 141 11.92 11.90 14.31
CA ALA A 141 12.97 11.37 15.17
C ALA A 141 14.26 11.15 14.35
N PRO A 142 15.43 11.50 14.90
CA PRO A 142 16.70 11.27 14.21
C PRO A 142 16.93 9.78 14.01
N ILE A 143 17.51 9.42 12.86
CA ILE A 143 18.00 8.06 12.59
C ILE A 143 19.08 7.78 13.64
N LYS A 144 18.82 6.81 14.51
CA LYS A 144 19.87 6.29 15.40
C LYS A 144 20.79 5.43 14.55
N GLU A 145 22.00 5.89 14.28
CA GLU A 145 23.03 5.00 13.73
C GLU A 145 23.24 3.83 14.69
N PRO A 146 23.44 2.60 14.21
CA PRO A 146 23.86 1.51 15.06
C PRO A 146 25.14 1.95 15.76
N GLY A 147 25.05 2.05 17.10
CA GLY A 147 26.12 2.59 17.92
C GLY A 147 27.43 1.89 17.62
N ASN A 148 28.47 2.68 17.37
CA ASN A 148 29.85 2.23 17.29
C ASN A 148 30.31 1.85 18.71
N ASP A 149 29.77 0.77 19.27
CA ASP A 149 30.07 0.25 20.61
C ASP A 149 31.34 -0.62 20.62
N HIS A 150 32.31 -0.24 19.78
CA HIS A 150 33.61 -0.87 19.63
C HIS A 150 34.70 0.19 19.40
N ARG A 151 34.97 1.05 20.39
CA ARG A 151 36.33 1.52 20.68
C ARG A 151 36.46 2.14 22.07
#